data_AF-A0A0G0GKT7-F1
#
_entry.id   AF-A0A0G0GKT7-F1
#
_cell.length_a   1.000
_cell.length_b   1.000
_cell.length_c   1.000
_cell.angle_alpha   90.00
_cell.angle_beta   90.00
_cell.angle_gamma   90.00
#
_symmetry.space_group_name_H-M   'P 1'
#
loop_
_entity.id
_entity.type
_entity.pdbx_description
1 polymer ?
#
loop_
_entity_poly.entity_id
_entity_poly.type
_entity_poly.pdbx_seq_one_letter_code
_entity_poly.pdbx_strand_id
1 'polypeptide(L)'
;MNNQKYKEEFKKIEDALQNEQSRLALKIELKPLVESIADKYATHESTKEIPRSKLIQAGWANFDFALKKYKEAADLMLEGKKDAFYFNTYFTWYIRQGIVEYLNSLK
;
A
#
# COMPACT_ATOMS: atom_id res chain seq x y z
N MET A 1 -13.67 4.18 -21.28
CA MET A 1 -12.80 3.69 -20.19
C MET A 1 -12.54 2.21 -20.39
N ASN A 2 -11.28 1.78 -20.46
CA ASN A 2 -10.90 0.36 -20.45
C ASN A 2 -11.15 -0.20 -19.04
N ASN A 3 -12.43 -0.48 -18.76
CA ASN A 3 -13.04 -0.63 -17.44
C ASN A 3 -12.69 -1.98 -16.76
N GLN A 4 -12.16 -2.94 -17.51
CA GLN A 4 -11.99 -4.32 -17.03
C GLN A 4 -10.84 -4.47 -16.02
N LYS A 5 -9.69 -3.82 -16.27
CA LYS A 5 -8.53 -3.87 -15.36
C LYS A 5 -8.82 -3.28 -13.98
N TYR A 6 -9.57 -2.17 -13.93
CA TYR A 6 -9.98 -1.56 -12.65
C TYR A 6 -10.99 -2.41 -11.91
N LYS A 7 -11.95 -3.02 -12.61
CA LYS A 7 -12.90 -3.96 -12.00
C LYS A 7 -12.20 -5.19 -11.40
N GLU A 8 -11.20 -5.74 -12.11
CA GLU A 8 -10.38 -6.84 -11.61
C GLU A 8 -9.60 -6.45 -10.35
N GLU A 9 -8.98 -5.27 -10.35
CA GLU A 9 -8.28 -4.77 -9.17
C GLU A 9 -9.24 -4.50 -7.99
N PHE A 10 -10.38 -3.87 -8.22
CA PHE A 10 -11.38 -3.63 -7.17
C PHE A 10 -11.89 -4.92 -6.56
N LYS A 11 -12.19 -5.93 -7.38
CA LYS A 11 -12.57 -7.26 -6.91
C LYS A 11 -11.46 -7.87 -6.05
N LYS A 12 -10.21 -7.77 -6.48
CA LYS A 12 -9.06 -8.28 -5.73
C LYS A 12 -8.90 -7.59 -4.37
N ILE A 13 -9.12 -6.27 -4.30
CA ILE A 13 -9.09 -5.53 -3.04
C ILE A 13 -10.25 -5.92 -2.12
N GLU A 14 -11.44 -6.10 -2.69
CA GLU A 14 -12.60 -6.61 -1.95
C GLU A 14 -12.34 -8.02 -1.38
N ASP A 15 -11.83 -8.93 -2.21
CA ASP A 15 -11.46 -10.28 -1.79
C ASP A 15 -10.40 -10.23 -0.67
N ALA A 16 -9.40 -9.35 -0.75
CA ALA A 16 -8.36 -9.18 0.27
C ALA A 16 -8.90 -8.62 1.61
N LEU A 17 -9.98 -7.85 1.57
CA LEU A 17 -10.66 -7.37 2.78
C LEU A 17 -11.47 -8.48 3.46
N GLN A 18 -12.05 -9.39 2.69
CA GLN A 18 -12.96 -10.44 3.18
C GLN A 18 -12.25 -11.77 3.50
N ASN A 19 -11.13 -12.07 2.83
CA ASN A 19 -10.45 -13.36 2.90
C ASN A 19 -8.95 -13.20 3.19
N GLU A 20 -8.47 -13.91 4.22
CA GLU A 20 -7.06 -13.92 4.62
C GLU A 20 -6.13 -14.48 3.52
N GLN A 21 -6.55 -15.50 2.79
CA GLN A 21 -5.76 -16.08 1.69
C GLN A 21 -5.56 -15.05 0.57
N SER A 22 -6.63 -14.33 0.19
CA SER A 22 -6.56 -13.25 -0.80
C SER A 22 -5.72 -12.08 -0.30
N ARG A 23 -5.78 -11.78 1.01
CA ARG A 23 -4.94 -10.78 1.67
C ARG A 23 -3.45 -11.13 1.59
N LEU A 24 -3.11 -12.38 1.88
CA LEU A 24 -1.74 -12.89 1.79
C LEU A 24 -1.23 -12.86 0.35
N ALA A 25 -2.05 -13.28 -0.62
CA ALA A 25 -1.71 -13.21 -2.03
C ALA A 25 -1.41 -11.77 -2.48
N LEU A 26 -2.24 -10.81 -2.05
CA LEU A 26 -2.03 -9.39 -2.34
C LEU A 26 -0.75 -8.85 -1.66
N LYS A 27 -0.45 -9.25 -0.43
CA LYS A 27 0.81 -8.89 0.25
C LYS A 27 2.04 -9.44 -0.50
N ILE A 28 1.98 -10.67 -1.02
CA ILE A 28 3.07 -11.25 -1.81
C ILE A 28 3.31 -10.42 -3.07
N GLU A 29 2.25 -10.04 -3.78
CA GLU A 29 2.35 -9.22 -4.99
C GLU A 29 2.91 -7.83 -4.73
N LEU A 30 2.51 -7.20 -3.62
CA LEU A 30 2.94 -5.85 -3.27
C LEU A 30 4.30 -5.81 -2.55
N LYS A 31 4.85 -6.96 -2.16
CA LYS A 31 6.13 -7.04 -1.46
C LYS A 31 7.27 -6.31 -2.19
N PRO A 32 7.47 -6.48 -3.52
CA PRO A 32 8.52 -5.75 -4.23
C PRO A 32 8.34 -4.22 -4.17
N LEU A 33 7.10 -3.72 -4.15
CA LEU A 33 6.82 -2.29 -4.02
C LEU A 33 7.23 -1.77 -2.63
N VAL A 34 6.83 -2.48 -1.57
CA VAL A 34 7.19 -2.10 -0.19
C VAL A 34 8.70 -2.14 0.02
N GLU A 35 9.36 -3.19 -0.48
CA GLU A 35 10.82 -3.33 -0.44
C GLU A 35 11.51 -2.18 -1.18
N SER A 36 11.08 -1.88 -2.42
CA SER A 36 11.65 -0.79 -3.22
C SER A 36 11.51 0.58 -2.55
N ILE A 37 10.39 0.84 -1.87
CA ILE A 37 10.21 2.09 -1.13
C ILE A 37 11.07 2.11 0.13
N ALA A 38 11.09 1.02 0.91
CA ALA A 38 11.91 0.91 2.11
C ALA A 38 13.41 1.07 1.80
N ASP A 39 13.88 0.56 0.66
CA ASP A 39 15.27 0.69 0.21
C ASP A 39 15.69 2.15 0.02
N LYS A 40 14.78 3.02 -0.43
CA LYS A 40 15.04 4.47 -0.56
C LYS A 40 15.28 5.15 0.79
N TYR A 41 14.68 4.63 1.87
CA TYR A 41 14.93 5.11 3.23
C TYR A 41 16.17 4.45 3.83
N ALA A 42 16.42 3.18 3.53
CA ALA A 42 17.60 2.47 4.04
C ALA A 42 18.92 3.08 3.53
N THR A 43 18.92 3.66 2.32
CA THR A 43 20.09 4.31 1.73
C THR A 43 20.22 5.80 2.08
N HIS A 44 19.24 6.38 2.76
CA HIS A 44 19.25 7.80 3.13
C HIS A 44 20.11 8.04 4.38
N GLU A 45 20.95 9.08 4.37
CA GLU A 45 21.95 9.32 5.42
C GLU A 45 21.34 9.40 6.83
N SER A 46 20.17 10.03 6.96
CA SER A 46 19.47 10.21 8.24
C SER A 46 18.86 8.93 8.81
N THR A 47 18.81 7.84 8.06
CA THR A 47 18.10 6.60 8.42
C THR A 47 18.89 5.33 8.14
N LYS A 48 20.16 5.46 7.71
CA LYS A 48 21.04 4.34 7.33
C LYS A 48 21.32 3.34 8.46
N GLU A 49 21.18 3.76 9.71
CA GLU A 49 21.40 2.90 10.89
C GLU A 49 20.16 2.06 11.24
N ILE A 50 19.00 2.38 10.64
CA ILE A 50 17.77 1.65 10.87
C ILE A 50 17.81 0.35 10.06
N PRO A 51 17.58 -0.82 10.70
CA PRO A 51 17.54 -2.08 9.98
C PRO A 51 16.48 -2.05 8.87
N ARG A 52 16.88 -2.43 7.64
CA ARG A 52 15.98 -2.53 6.47
C ARG A 52 14.70 -3.29 6.78
N SER A 53 14.79 -4.39 7.54
CA SER A 53 13.63 -5.20 7.95
C SER A 53 12.60 -4.41 8.76
N LYS A 54 13.03 -3.45 9.58
CA LYS A 54 12.14 -2.56 10.34
C LYS A 54 11.44 -1.55 9.43
N LEU A 55 12.14 -1.01 8.43
CA LEU A 55 11.54 -0.13 7.42
C LEU A 55 10.49 -0.86 6.59
N ILE A 56 10.76 -2.11 6.19
CA ILE A 56 9.77 -2.94 5.49
C ILE A 56 8.57 -3.22 6.39
N GLN A 57 8.79 -3.60 7.65
CA GLN A 57 7.71 -3.82 8.62
C GLN A 57 6.85 -2.56 8.79
N ALA A 58 7.47 -1.39 8.92
CA ALA A 58 6.79 -0.11 9.02
C ALA A 58 6.00 0.24 7.75
N GLY A 59 6.53 -0.08 6.57
CA GLY A 59 5.84 0.10 5.29
C GLY A 59 4.52 -0.67 5.16
N TRP A 60 4.34 -1.73 5.95
CA TRP A 60 3.09 -2.49 6.02
C TRP A 60 2.10 -1.99 7.07
N ALA A 61 2.48 -1.08 7.96
CA ALA A 61 1.67 -0.67 9.12
C ALA A 61 0.26 -0.21 8.73
N ASN A 62 0.16 0.52 7.61
CA ASN A 62 -1.08 1.11 7.13
C ASN A 62 -1.77 0.28 6.03
N PHE A 63 -1.38 -0.98 5.82
CA PHE A 63 -1.93 -1.81 4.73
C PHE A 63 -3.44 -2.00 4.81
N ASP A 64 -3.96 -2.43 5.96
CA ASP A 64 -5.40 -2.68 6.12
C ASP A 64 -6.21 -1.37 6.01
N PHE A 65 -5.64 -0.25 6.48
CA PHE A 65 -6.26 1.06 6.33
C PHE A 65 -6.29 1.52 4.87
N ALA A 66 -5.20 1.31 4.13
CA ALA A 66 -5.11 1.61 2.70
C ALA A 66 -6.12 0.81 1.88
N LEU A 67 -6.32 -0.49 2.18
CA LEU A 67 -7.34 -1.31 1.51
C LEU A 67 -8.75 -0.74 1.72
N LYS A 68 -9.11 -0.40 2.96
CA LYS A 68 -10.42 0.18 3.28
C LYS A 68 -10.64 1.50 2.56
N LYS A 69 -9.66 2.40 2.62
CA LYS A 69 -9.75 3.73 1.97
C LYS A 69 -9.76 3.65 0.45
N TYR A 70 -9.06 2.67 -0.13
CA TYR A 70 -9.12 2.43 -1.56
C TYR A 70 -10.49 1.90 -1.99
N LYS A 71 -11.11 0.99 -1.24
CA LYS A 71 -12.48 0.53 -1.52
C LYS A 71 -13.47 1.71 -1.51
N GLU A 72 -13.42 2.57 -0.48
CA GLU A 72 -14.24 3.79 -0.43
C GLU A 72 -14.02 4.70 -1.66
N ALA A 73 -12.78 4.80 -2.15
CA ALA A 73 -12.46 5.60 -3.33
C ALA A 73 -12.90 4.91 -4.64
N ALA A 74 -12.78 3.59 -4.72
CA ALA A 74 -13.14 2.78 -5.88
C ALA A 74 -14.63 2.89 -6.21
N ASP A 75 -15.49 2.91 -5.20
CA ASP A 75 -16.94 3.09 -5.38
C ASP A 75 -17.22 4.44 -6.08
N LEU A 76 -16.54 5.52 -5.65
CA LEU A 76 -16.65 6.84 -6.28
C LEU A 76 -16.06 6.88 -7.71
N MET A 77 -15.02 6.10 -7.99
CA MET A 77 -14.44 5.97 -9.33
C MET A 77 -15.37 5.23 -10.30
N LEU A 78 -16.04 4.18 -9.82
CA LEU A 78 -17.03 3.44 -10.61
C LEU A 78 -18.24 4.31 -10.99
N GLU A 79 -18.61 5.24 -10.12
CA GLU A 79 -19.64 6.25 -10.37
C GLU A 79 -19.17 7.41 -11.26
N GLY A 80 -17.90 7.42 -11.69
CA GLY A 80 -17.31 8.49 -12.51
C GLY A 80 -17.14 9.82 -11.76
N LYS A 81 -17.20 9.81 -10.42
CA LYS A 81 -17.10 11.01 -9.57
C LYS A 81 -15.66 11.37 -9.19
N LYS A 82 -14.69 10.49 -9.47
CA LYS A 82 -13.26 10.70 -9.24
C LYS A 82 -12.42 10.05 -10.34
N ASP A 83 -11.21 10.57 -10.52
CA ASP A 83 -10.22 9.95 -11.41
C ASP A 83 -9.85 8.54 -10.94
N ALA A 84 -9.84 7.59 -11.87
CA ALA A 84 -9.43 6.22 -11.61
C ALA A 84 -7.90 6.11 -11.59
N PHE A 85 -7.37 5.52 -10.51
CA PHE A 85 -5.95 5.20 -10.34
C PHE A 85 -5.81 3.85 -9.67
N TYR A 86 -4.69 3.17 -9.91
CA TYR A 86 -4.45 1.82 -9.38
C TYR A 86 -4.09 1.82 -7.89
N PHE A 87 -4.35 0.70 -7.22
CA PHE A 87 -4.09 0.52 -5.79
C PHE A 87 -2.61 0.72 -5.45
N ASN A 88 -1.69 0.30 -6.32
CA ASN A 88 -0.26 0.47 -6.09
C ASN A 88 0.15 1.95 -5.89
N THR A 89 -0.49 2.86 -6.62
CA THR A 89 -0.24 4.30 -6.57
C THR A 89 -0.77 4.85 -5.26
N TYR A 90 -1.95 4.39 -4.87
CA TYR A 90 -2.56 4.73 -3.59
C TYR A 90 -1.74 4.23 -2.40
N PHE A 91 -1.36 2.95 -2.43
CA PHE A 91 -0.66 2.28 -1.35
C PHE A 91 0.77 2.82 -1.15
N THR A 92 1.42 3.30 -2.21
CA THR A 92 2.73 3.97 -2.12
C THR A 92 2.76 5.09 -1.07
N TRP A 93 1.68 5.88 -0.95
CA TRP A 93 1.57 6.93 0.08
C TRP A 93 1.58 6.34 1.49
N TYR A 94 0.79 5.29 1.72
CA TYR A 94 0.69 4.63 3.02
C TYR A 94 1.97 3.91 3.44
N ILE A 95 2.72 3.36 2.48
CA ILE A 95 4.04 2.77 2.74
C ILE A 95 4.98 3.84 3.29
N ARG A 96 5.06 5.00 2.61
CA ARG A 96 5.90 6.12 3.06
C ARG A 96 5.46 6.65 4.42
N GLN A 97 4.15 6.82 4.60
CA GLN A 97 3.58 7.30 5.86
C GLN A 97 3.94 6.36 7.01
N GLY A 98 3.77 5.05 6.86
CA GLY A 98 4.11 4.08 7.90
C GLY A 98 5.60 4.09 8.26
N ILE A 99 6.49 4.25 7.27
CA ILE A 99 7.92 4.41 7.52
C ILE A 99 8.20 5.71 8.30
N VAL A 100 7.63 6.84 7.89
CA VAL A 100 7.83 8.14 8.57
C VAL A 100 7.30 8.11 10.00
N GLU A 101 6.14 7.51 10.24
CA GLU A 101 5.55 7.32 11.57
C GLU A 101 6.50 6.52 12.47
N TYR A 102 7.05 5.42 11.96
CA TYR A 102 8.03 4.62 12.68
C TYR A 102 9.30 5.43 13.01
N LEU A 103 9.87 6.14 12.03
CA LEU A 103 11.06 6.97 12.24
C LEU A 103 10.84 8.07 13.28
N ASN A 104 9.64 8.67 13.29
CA ASN A 104 9.28 9.68 14.28
C ASN A 104 9.10 9.09 15.69
N SER A 105 8.69 7.83 15.82
CA SER A 105 8.56 7.15 17.12
C SER A 105 9.91 6.79 17.79
N LEU A 106 11.03 6.93 17.07
CA LEU A 106 12.37 6.67 17.59
C LEU A 106 13.04 7.92 18.22
N LYS A 107 12.37 9.08 18.13
CA LYS A 107 12.82 10.35 18.71
C LYS A 107 12.23 10.53 20.10
#